data_AF-A0A3P9PKX6-F1
#
_entry.id   AF-A0A3P9PKX6-F1
#
_cell.length_a   1.000
_cell.length_b   1.000
_cell.length_c   1.000
_cell.angle_alpha   90.00
_cell.angle_beta   90.00
_cell.angle_gamma   90.00
#
_symmetry.space_group_name_H-M   'P 1'
#
loop_
_entity.id
_entity.type
_entity.pdbx_description
1 polymer ?
#
loop_
_entity_poly.entity_id
_entity_poly.type
_entity_poly.pdbx_seq_one_letter_code
_entity_poly.pdbx_strand_id
1 'polypeptide(L)'
;MSNNSQGSVKGEAAPMVPPSGSASSHGPPLSPSTTSKSPELPDELVQAGWSKCWSRRENRPYYFNRFTNQSLWEVPVLGQHDVISDPLGLNAAPAEGGDGNLGNGQRKRRSSEEQGAGPNSFKRTKLCLQVEPTTPISPSTPGVKPWSSAPEEKQVPVTTIYWDLDVQTNAVIRERSAANHLPLHPEIELQRAQLVTKLRQHYHELCHQREGIDPPRESFNRWLLERKVIDKGLDPLLPSECEPAVSPSMFREVMNDIPIRLSRIKYKEEARKLLFKYAEAAKRMIDSRNASPESRKVVKWNAEDTMNWLRRDHSASKEDYMDRLEHLRQQCGPHVTAVAKDSVEGICSKIYQLSAEYSRRLRQTHLSLLQDPSTETCASPPQSRLVYCYPVRLSIPTPALPRVELHFENDVACLRFRGEMVKVNRGHFSKLVSRVIWILLGVI
;
A
#
# COMPACT_ATOMS: atom_id res chain seq x y z
N MET A 1 -34.29 -78.99 -42.76
CA MET A 1 -35.47 -78.14 -43.02
C MET A 1 -34.99 -76.81 -43.60
N SER A 2 -35.81 -76.15 -44.41
CA SER A 2 -35.76 -74.72 -44.73
C SER A 2 -35.79 -73.88 -43.43
N ASN A 3 -35.41 -72.60 -43.33
CA ASN A 3 -34.82 -71.56 -44.19
C ASN A 3 -34.39 -70.43 -43.21
N ASN A 4 -33.44 -69.51 -43.42
CA ASN A 4 -32.25 -69.31 -44.28
C ASN A 4 -31.60 -67.97 -43.81
N SER A 5 -30.37 -67.54 -44.11
CA SER A 5 -29.03 -68.12 -44.37
C SER A 5 -28.11 -66.94 -44.75
N GLN A 6 -26.79 -66.90 -44.53
CA GLN A 6 -25.85 -67.77 -43.81
C GLN A 6 -25.55 -67.15 -42.40
N GLY A 7 -24.44 -67.23 -41.65
CA GLY A 7 -23.04 -67.72 -41.81
C GLY A 7 -22.08 -66.67 -42.39
N SER A 8 -20.78 -66.62 -42.05
CA SER A 8 -19.95 -67.56 -41.25
C SER A 8 -18.76 -66.86 -40.54
N VAL A 9 -18.06 -67.57 -39.64
CA VAL A 9 -16.87 -67.09 -38.89
C VAL A 9 -15.61 -67.87 -39.32
N LYS A 10 -14.52 -67.17 -39.64
CA LYS A 10 -13.11 -67.62 -39.63
C LYS A 10 -12.18 -66.43 -39.94
N GLY A 11 -10.90 -66.39 -39.56
CA GLY A 11 -10.19 -67.26 -38.60
C GLY A 11 -8.82 -67.79 -39.05
N GLU A 12 -7.82 -66.91 -39.20
CA GLU A 12 -6.37 -67.20 -39.31
C GLU A 12 -5.62 -66.06 -38.54
N ALA A 13 -4.65 -66.29 -37.65
CA ALA A 13 -3.40 -67.06 -37.66
C ALA A 13 -2.20 -66.26 -38.22
N ALA A 14 -1.16 -66.08 -37.40
CA ALA A 14 0.08 -65.37 -37.74
C ALA A 14 1.10 -66.31 -38.43
N PRO A 15 2.19 -65.78 -39.04
CA PRO A 15 3.47 -65.84 -38.30
C PRO A 15 4.55 -64.77 -38.61
N MET A 16 5.65 -64.85 -37.84
CA MET A 16 7.07 -64.57 -38.18
C MET A 16 7.67 -63.14 -38.17
N VAL A 17 8.79 -63.04 -37.43
CA VAL A 17 9.78 -61.94 -37.31
C VAL A 17 11.14 -62.61 -37.00
N PRO A 18 12.20 -62.43 -37.83
CA PRO A 18 13.26 -61.42 -37.63
C PRO A 18 13.71 -60.84 -39.01
N PRO A 19 14.93 -60.30 -39.27
CA PRO A 19 16.10 -59.92 -38.44
C PRO A 19 16.64 -58.49 -38.70
N SER A 20 17.81 -58.01 -38.20
CA SER A 20 18.53 -58.10 -36.90
C SER A 20 19.90 -57.40 -37.01
N GLY A 21 20.49 -56.98 -35.89
CA GLY A 21 21.93 -56.68 -35.73
C GLY A 21 22.26 -55.22 -35.36
N SER A 22 23.35 -54.87 -34.65
CA SER A 22 24.46 -55.65 -34.04
C SER A 22 25.25 -54.71 -33.09
N ALA A 23 26.08 -55.10 -32.10
CA ALA A 23 26.54 -56.42 -31.62
C ALA A 23 26.90 -56.39 -30.11
N SER A 24 27.06 -57.58 -29.50
CA SER A 24 28.02 -57.95 -28.43
C SER A 24 27.91 -57.36 -26.99
N SER A 25 28.27 -58.20 -26.02
CA SER A 25 28.20 -58.02 -24.56
C SER A 25 29.58 -57.96 -23.88
N HIS A 26 29.67 -57.49 -22.63
CA HIS A 26 30.34 -58.17 -21.49
C HIS A 26 30.32 -57.31 -20.19
N GLY A 27 30.10 -57.94 -19.02
CA GLY A 27 30.59 -57.46 -17.71
C GLY A 27 29.68 -56.57 -16.83
N PRO A 28 29.24 -57.05 -15.65
CA PRO A 28 28.76 -56.26 -14.50
C PRO A 28 29.83 -56.19 -13.37
N PRO A 29 29.61 -55.56 -12.19
CA PRO A 29 28.64 -54.51 -11.82
C PRO A 29 29.30 -53.27 -11.16
N LEU A 30 28.73 -52.07 -11.31
CA LEU A 30 28.99 -50.92 -10.40
C LEU A 30 27.73 -50.07 -10.16
N SER A 31 27.68 -49.42 -9.00
CA SER A 31 26.48 -48.78 -8.42
C SER A 31 26.04 -47.50 -9.13
N PRO A 32 24.72 -47.26 -9.32
CA PRO A 32 24.22 -45.99 -9.82
C PRO A 32 24.23 -44.91 -8.71
N SER A 33 25.07 -43.89 -8.87
CA SER A 33 25.09 -42.71 -8.01
C SER A 33 23.76 -41.95 -8.04
N THR A 34 23.29 -41.49 -6.89
CA THR A 34 21.98 -40.82 -6.76
C THR A 34 22.02 -39.39 -7.29
N THR A 35 21.51 -39.17 -8.51
CA THR A 35 21.26 -37.81 -9.04
C THR A 35 19.88 -37.72 -9.72
N SER A 36 18.84 -38.14 -8.99
CA SER A 36 17.45 -37.89 -9.38
C SER A 36 17.17 -36.38 -9.38
N LYS A 37 17.17 -35.77 -10.58
CA LYS A 37 16.86 -34.34 -10.75
C LYS A 37 15.50 -34.02 -10.11
N SER A 38 15.50 -33.16 -9.11
CA SER A 38 14.25 -32.61 -8.55
C SER A 38 13.55 -31.76 -9.61
N PRO A 39 12.21 -31.81 -9.72
CA PRO A 39 11.47 -30.86 -10.56
C PRO A 39 11.80 -29.43 -10.14
N GLU A 40 12.38 -28.70 -11.10
CA GLU A 40 12.84 -27.32 -10.98
C GLU A 40 11.63 -26.37 -10.98
N LEU A 41 11.81 -25.15 -10.46
CA LEU A 41 10.74 -24.14 -10.49
C LEU A 41 10.66 -23.52 -11.88
N PRO A 42 9.45 -23.20 -12.40
CA PRO A 42 9.29 -22.37 -13.59
C PRO A 42 10.09 -21.06 -13.48
N ASP A 43 10.76 -20.67 -14.57
CA ASP A 43 11.66 -19.51 -14.59
C ASP A 43 10.99 -18.21 -14.15
N GLU A 44 9.70 -18.03 -14.48
CA GLU A 44 8.89 -16.88 -14.05
C GLU A 44 8.85 -16.74 -12.52
N LEU A 45 8.75 -17.86 -11.79
CA LEU A 45 8.75 -17.87 -10.32
C LEU A 45 10.14 -17.57 -9.77
N VAL A 46 11.19 -18.09 -10.39
CA VAL A 46 12.59 -17.81 -10.03
C VAL A 46 12.93 -16.32 -10.25
N GLN A 47 12.47 -15.75 -11.36
CA GLN A 47 12.60 -14.33 -11.69
C GLN A 47 11.77 -13.46 -10.72
N ALA A 48 10.57 -13.90 -10.33
CA ALA A 48 9.78 -13.31 -9.26
C ALA A 48 10.35 -13.54 -7.84
N GLY A 49 11.53 -14.16 -7.73
CA GLY A 49 12.31 -14.28 -6.50
C GLY A 49 11.99 -15.50 -5.63
N TRP A 50 11.19 -16.44 -6.11
CA TRP A 50 10.88 -17.69 -5.41
C TRP A 50 11.99 -18.72 -5.55
N SER A 51 12.23 -19.48 -4.48
CA SER A 51 13.16 -20.60 -4.43
C SER A 51 12.54 -21.77 -3.67
N LYS A 52 12.91 -23.00 -4.04
CA LYS A 52 12.42 -24.24 -3.40
C LYS A 52 13.43 -24.69 -2.35
N CYS A 53 12.99 -24.71 -1.09
CA CYS A 53 13.80 -25.06 0.08
C CYS A 53 13.26 -26.33 0.75
N TRP A 54 14.04 -26.94 1.66
CA TRP A 54 13.61 -28.11 2.43
C TRP A 54 13.52 -27.81 3.93
N SER A 55 12.36 -28.03 4.54
CA SER A 55 12.22 -27.90 5.98
C SER A 55 12.68 -29.17 6.67
N ARG A 56 13.82 -29.10 7.39
CA ARG A 56 14.29 -30.20 8.25
C ARG A 56 13.35 -30.51 9.42
N ARG A 57 12.52 -29.55 9.85
CA ARG A 57 11.53 -29.73 10.93
C ARG A 57 10.27 -30.44 10.45
N GLU A 58 9.69 -29.96 9.35
CA GLU A 58 8.43 -30.46 8.81
C GLU A 58 8.62 -31.62 7.81
N ASN A 59 9.88 -32.01 7.56
CA ASN A 59 10.33 -33.02 6.59
C ASN A 59 9.66 -32.94 5.20
N ARG A 60 9.45 -31.71 4.71
CA ARG A 60 8.78 -31.43 3.43
C ARG A 60 9.37 -30.19 2.75
N PRO A 61 9.23 -30.05 1.41
CA PRO A 61 9.66 -28.84 0.72
C PRO A 61 8.78 -27.65 1.08
N TYR A 62 9.31 -26.45 0.89
CA TYR A 62 8.60 -25.18 0.97
C TYR A 62 9.18 -24.20 -0.05
N TYR A 63 8.46 -23.12 -0.31
CA TYR A 63 8.79 -22.10 -1.30
C TYR A 63 9.03 -20.77 -0.59
N PHE A 64 10.21 -20.17 -0.77
CA PHE A 64 10.61 -18.93 -0.12
C PHE A 64 10.82 -17.82 -1.16
N ASN A 65 10.26 -16.64 -0.93
CA ASN A 65 10.47 -15.48 -1.79
C ASN A 65 11.49 -14.52 -1.18
N ARG A 66 12.63 -14.31 -1.86
CA ARG A 66 13.72 -13.43 -1.39
C ARG A 66 13.38 -11.94 -1.41
N PHE A 67 12.37 -11.51 -2.17
CA PHE A 67 11.96 -10.11 -2.31
C PHE A 67 10.86 -9.73 -1.31
N THR A 68 9.93 -10.64 -1.01
CA THR A 68 8.83 -10.41 -0.03
C THR A 68 9.10 -10.98 1.35
N ASN A 69 10.16 -11.79 1.53
CA ASN A 69 10.46 -12.58 2.74
C ASN A 69 9.31 -13.52 3.17
N GLN A 70 8.42 -13.90 2.25
CA GLN A 70 7.34 -14.86 2.50
C GLN A 70 7.81 -16.30 2.33
N SER A 71 7.15 -17.23 3.02
CA SER A 71 7.32 -18.67 2.82
C SER A 71 5.96 -19.36 2.73
N LEU A 72 5.80 -20.25 1.75
CA LEU A 72 4.59 -21.02 1.46
C LEU A 72 4.92 -22.51 1.41
N TRP A 73 3.95 -23.37 1.73
CA TRP A 73 4.12 -24.83 1.64
C TRP A 73 3.73 -25.41 0.28
N GLU A 74 3.05 -24.60 -0.54
CA GLU A 74 2.51 -24.96 -1.85
C GLU A 74 3.19 -24.10 -2.94
N VAL A 75 3.13 -24.56 -4.19
CA VAL A 75 3.75 -23.84 -5.31
C VAL A 75 3.03 -22.50 -5.48
N PRO A 76 3.73 -21.35 -5.46
CA PRO A 76 3.09 -20.06 -5.68
C PRO A 76 2.53 -19.98 -7.11
N VAL A 77 1.29 -19.52 -7.27
CA VAL A 77 0.67 -19.31 -8.58
C VAL A 77 0.81 -17.84 -8.97
N LEU A 78 1.46 -17.55 -10.09
CA LEU A 78 1.47 -16.21 -10.66
C LEU A 78 0.11 -15.91 -11.31
N GLY A 79 -0.51 -14.79 -10.94
CA GLY A 79 -1.76 -14.30 -11.54
C GLY A 79 -3.05 -14.55 -10.76
N GLN A 80 -3.10 -15.54 -9.85
CA GLN A 80 -4.24 -15.71 -8.94
C GLN A 80 -4.00 -14.98 -7.62
N HIS A 81 -4.57 -13.78 -7.49
CA HIS A 81 -4.60 -13.05 -6.22
C HIS A 81 -5.80 -13.50 -5.39
N ASP A 82 -5.55 -13.88 -4.13
CA ASP A 82 -6.62 -14.06 -3.14
C ASP A 82 -7.43 -12.77 -2.99
N VAL A 83 -8.76 -12.89 -2.92
CA VAL A 83 -9.71 -11.77 -2.76
C VAL A 83 -9.48 -10.97 -1.46
N ILE A 84 -8.72 -11.53 -0.52
CA ILE A 84 -8.32 -10.90 0.76
C ILE A 84 -7.11 -9.95 0.57
N SER A 85 -6.41 -10.02 -0.57
CA SER A 85 -5.13 -9.35 -0.83
C SER A 85 -5.19 -8.23 -1.89
N ASP A 86 -6.36 -7.85 -2.40
CA ASP A 86 -6.54 -6.69 -3.28
C ASP A 86 -6.87 -5.41 -2.45
N PRO A 87 -5.95 -4.42 -2.38
CA PRO A 87 -6.18 -3.17 -1.66
C PRO A 87 -6.84 -2.06 -2.52
N LEU A 88 -7.20 -2.34 -3.78
CA LEU A 88 -7.73 -1.36 -4.74
C LEU A 88 -9.11 -1.75 -5.30
N GLY A 89 -9.47 -3.04 -5.33
CA GLY A 89 -10.83 -3.52 -5.60
C GLY A 89 -11.31 -3.34 -7.03
N LEU A 90 -10.41 -3.41 -8.02
CA LEU A 90 -10.70 -3.02 -9.41
C LEU A 90 -11.30 -4.14 -10.27
N ASN A 91 -11.38 -5.38 -9.77
CA ASN A 91 -11.99 -6.51 -10.48
C ASN A 91 -13.11 -7.18 -9.63
N ALA A 92 -14.23 -6.48 -9.50
CA ALA A 92 -15.50 -7.03 -9.02
C ALA A 92 -16.54 -7.01 -10.15
N ALA A 93 -16.47 -8.01 -11.04
CA ALA A 93 -17.55 -8.26 -12.00
C ALA A 93 -18.77 -8.87 -11.27
N PRO A 94 -20.01 -8.51 -11.63
CA PRO A 94 -21.20 -9.07 -11.00
C PRO A 94 -21.41 -10.51 -11.47
N ALA A 95 -21.54 -11.44 -10.52
CA ALA A 95 -22.01 -12.80 -10.74
C ALA A 95 -23.42 -12.94 -10.15
N GLU A 96 -24.39 -13.32 -10.98
CA GLU A 96 -25.77 -13.59 -10.53
C GLU A 96 -25.94 -15.04 -10.03
N GLY A 97 -26.90 -15.22 -9.10
CA GLY A 97 -27.74 -16.43 -8.95
C GLY A 97 -27.07 -17.80 -8.77
N GLY A 98 -27.11 -18.34 -7.55
CA GLY A 98 -26.87 -19.77 -7.30
C GLY A 98 -27.07 -20.22 -5.85
N ASP A 99 -28.13 -21.01 -5.60
CA ASP A 99 -28.36 -21.74 -4.33
C ASP A 99 -27.44 -22.98 -4.20
N GLY A 100 -27.07 -23.40 -2.97
CA GLY A 100 -26.24 -24.61 -2.79
C GLY A 100 -25.74 -24.94 -1.37
N ASN A 101 -26.64 -25.43 -0.52
CA ASN A 101 -26.44 -25.89 0.88
C ASN A 101 -25.38 -27.01 1.11
N LEU A 102 -24.98 -27.23 2.40
CA LEU A 102 -24.27 -28.38 3.03
C LEU A 102 -22.72 -28.42 3.03
N GLY A 103 -22.09 -28.92 4.12
CA GLY A 103 -20.63 -29.23 4.13
C GLY A 103 -19.82 -29.42 5.44
N ASN A 104 -20.37 -29.95 6.54
CA ASN A 104 -19.65 -30.19 7.82
C ASN A 104 -18.39 -31.10 7.71
N GLY A 105 -17.25 -30.79 8.38
CA GLY A 105 -16.09 -31.72 8.45
C GLY A 105 -14.84 -31.27 9.26
N GLN A 106 -14.64 -31.83 10.46
CA GLN A 106 -13.50 -31.57 11.38
C GLN A 106 -12.12 -32.08 10.87
N ARG A 107 -11.00 -31.42 11.25
CA ARG A 107 -9.75 -32.15 11.65
C ARG A 107 -8.68 -31.43 12.53
N LYS A 108 -9.06 -31.18 13.78
CA LYS A 108 -8.24 -31.25 15.04
C LYS A 108 -6.81 -31.85 14.96
N ARG A 109 -5.78 -31.08 15.37
CA ARG A 109 -4.50 -31.46 16.09
C ARG A 109 -3.52 -30.26 16.08
N ARG A 110 -2.54 -30.10 16.97
CA ARG A 110 -2.41 -30.29 18.46
C ARG A 110 -1.06 -29.65 18.89
N SER A 111 -0.89 -29.30 20.17
CA SER A 111 0.22 -28.47 20.68
C SER A 111 1.45 -29.23 21.20
N SER A 112 2.62 -28.57 21.20
CA SER A 112 3.77 -28.69 22.13
C SER A 112 4.65 -27.44 21.86
N GLU A 113 4.92 -26.47 22.74
CA GLU A 113 5.39 -26.45 24.14
C GLU A 113 6.92 -26.45 24.26
N GLU A 114 7.51 -25.35 24.76
CA GLU A 114 8.55 -25.31 25.80
C GLU A 114 8.67 -23.87 26.40
N GLN A 115 9.44 -23.74 27.49
CA GLN A 115 9.63 -22.56 28.36
C GLN A 115 10.81 -21.67 27.87
N GLY A 116 11.10 -20.48 28.41
CA GLY A 116 10.50 -19.71 29.50
C GLY A 116 11.30 -18.42 29.80
N ALA A 117 11.24 -17.95 31.05
CA ALA A 117 12.01 -16.86 31.67
C ALA A 117 11.83 -15.40 31.14
N GLY A 118 11.64 -14.49 32.11
CA GLY A 118 12.00 -13.06 32.04
C GLY A 118 12.65 -12.72 33.40
N PRO A 119 12.47 -11.51 33.97
CA PRO A 119 12.18 -10.20 33.37
C PRO A 119 13.16 -9.09 33.87
N ASN A 120 13.15 -7.89 33.29
CA ASN A 120 12.85 -6.63 34.04
C ASN A 120 13.06 -5.31 33.27
N SER A 121 12.34 -4.31 33.78
CA SER A 121 12.37 -2.88 33.41
C SER A 121 13.50 -2.14 34.15
N PHE A 122 13.96 -0.97 33.66
CA PHE A 122 13.57 0.33 34.28
C PHE A 122 14.22 1.60 33.68
N LYS A 123 13.35 2.59 33.41
CA LYS A 123 13.45 4.07 33.54
C LYS A 123 14.71 4.85 33.12
N ARG A 124 14.42 5.80 32.22
CA ARG A 124 15.14 7.02 31.81
C ARG A 124 15.12 8.14 32.87
N THR A 125 16.24 8.87 33.01
CA THR A 125 16.29 10.27 33.51
C THR A 125 17.29 11.09 32.65
N LYS A 126 17.11 12.40 32.54
CA LYS A 126 17.95 13.34 31.74
C LYS A 126 18.01 14.70 32.44
N LEU A 127 19.20 15.26 32.65
CA LEU A 127 19.52 16.71 32.57
C LEU A 127 20.97 16.99 33.00
N CYS A 128 21.68 17.84 32.24
CA CYS A 128 22.05 19.18 32.71
C CYS A 128 22.65 20.06 31.58
N LEU A 129 22.48 21.37 31.78
CA LEU A 129 23.00 22.58 31.11
C LEU A 129 23.84 22.49 29.81
N GLN A 130 23.49 23.39 28.88
CA GLN A 130 24.46 24.15 28.07
C GLN A 130 24.14 25.65 28.20
N VAL A 131 25.16 26.50 28.06
CA VAL A 131 25.06 27.96 27.96
C VAL A 131 26.01 28.42 26.85
N GLU A 132 25.57 29.37 26.03
CA GLU A 132 26.28 29.98 24.89
C GLU A 132 26.49 31.49 25.14
N PRO A 133 27.19 32.26 24.29
CA PRO A 133 28.10 31.89 23.18
C PRO A 133 29.47 32.62 23.31
N THR A 134 30.32 32.58 22.26
CA THR A 134 31.00 33.77 21.64
C THR A 134 32.14 33.37 20.69
N THR A 135 32.07 33.81 19.44
CA THR A 135 33.15 33.88 18.41
C THR A 135 33.79 35.29 18.43
N PRO A 136 35.03 35.58 17.92
CA PRO A 136 35.48 35.21 16.57
C PRO A 136 37.03 35.14 16.32
N ILE A 137 37.39 35.19 15.02
CA ILE A 137 38.70 35.52 14.40
C ILE A 137 39.69 34.36 14.14
N SER A 138 40.27 34.37 12.93
CA SER A 138 41.46 33.64 12.48
C SER A 138 42.49 34.65 11.95
N PRO A 139 43.79 34.33 11.86
CA PRO A 139 44.34 34.14 10.51
C PRO A 139 45.52 33.14 10.36
N SER A 140 45.70 32.68 9.12
CA SER A 140 46.95 32.34 8.40
C SER A 140 47.98 31.34 8.94
N THR A 141 48.40 30.43 8.05
CA THR A 141 49.56 29.50 8.15
C THR A 141 50.89 30.21 7.82
N PRO A 142 52.06 29.64 8.20
CA PRO A 142 52.79 28.76 7.25
C PRO A 142 53.60 27.60 7.89
N GLY A 143 53.91 26.56 7.11
CA GLY A 143 54.87 25.51 7.51
C GLY A 143 54.83 24.27 6.60
N VAL A 144 55.99 23.85 6.05
CA VAL A 144 56.10 22.77 5.05
C VAL A 144 57.15 21.74 5.48
N LYS A 145 56.83 20.44 5.41
CA LYS A 145 57.67 19.38 4.78
C LYS A 145 56.97 17.99 4.77
N PRO A 146 57.39 17.05 3.91
CA PRO A 146 56.54 15.94 3.47
C PRO A 146 56.92 14.56 4.02
N TRP A 147 56.01 13.61 3.87
CA TRP A 147 56.33 12.18 3.71
C TRP A 147 55.41 11.56 2.66
N SER A 148 55.91 10.59 1.90
CA SER A 148 55.13 9.90 0.85
C SER A 148 54.46 8.65 1.41
N SER A 149 53.18 8.49 1.11
CA SER A 149 52.43 7.25 1.27
C SER A 149 51.84 6.84 -0.08
N ALA A 150 51.77 5.54 -0.35
CA ALA A 150 51.17 5.01 -1.57
C ALA A 150 49.68 5.39 -1.68
N PRO A 151 49.09 5.37 -2.88
CA PRO A 151 47.63 5.45 -3.02
C PRO A 151 47.01 4.19 -2.41
N GLU A 152 46.50 4.31 -1.18
CA GLU A 152 45.40 3.44 -0.77
C GLU A 152 44.27 3.65 -1.76
N GLU A 153 43.92 2.60 -2.50
CA GLU A 153 42.59 2.49 -3.10
C GLU A 153 41.56 2.45 -1.95
N LYS A 154 41.16 3.64 -1.49
CA LYS A 154 39.85 3.83 -0.87
C LYS A 154 38.85 3.33 -1.89
N GLN A 155 38.38 2.10 -1.68
CA GLN A 155 37.26 1.52 -2.41
C GLN A 155 36.15 2.57 -2.41
N VAL A 156 35.94 3.21 -3.57
CA VAL A 156 34.91 4.22 -3.71
C VAL A 156 33.61 3.49 -3.40
N PRO A 157 32.88 3.86 -2.34
CA PRO A 157 31.70 3.10 -1.93
C PRO A 157 30.74 3.11 -3.11
N VAL A 158 30.52 1.93 -3.70
CA VAL A 158 29.80 1.79 -4.97
C VAL A 158 28.43 2.43 -4.79
N THR A 159 28.26 3.62 -5.37
CA THR A 159 27.04 4.40 -5.25
C THR A 159 25.94 3.65 -5.98
N THR A 160 25.12 2.90 -5.24
CA THR A 160 24.08 2.05 -5.81
C THR A 160 23.17 2.87 -6.72
N ILE A 161 23.21 2.58 -8.01
CA ILE A 161 22.40 3.26 -9.02
C ILE A 161 21.04 2.54 -9.07
N TYR A 162 19.96 3.27 -8.74
CA TYR A 162 18.58 2.74 -8.72
C TYR A 162 17.74 3.22 -9.91
N TRP A 163 18.39 3.60 -11.01
CA TRP A 163 17.75 4.11 -12.22
C TRP A 163 18.70 4.07 -13.41
N ASP A 164 18.20 3.58 -14.53
CA ASP A 164 18.72 3.95 -15.84
C ASP A 164 17.96 5.22 -16.30
N LEU A 165 18.64 6.15 -16.97
CA LEU A 165 18.06 7.35 -17.58
C LEU A 165 18.39 7.46 -19.08
N ASP A 166 19.26 6.60 -19.60
CA ASP A 166 19.68 6.57 -21.01
C ASP A 166 18.70 5.73 -21.86
N VAL A 167 17.88 4.89 -21.22
CA VAL A 167 16.76 4.16 -21.85
C VAL A 167 15.71 5.15 -22.39
N GLN A 168 15.68 5.29 -23.72
CA GLN A 168 14.69 6.06 -24.45
C GLN A 168 13.28 5.44 -24.36
N THR A 169 12.25 6.28 -24.50
CA THR A 169 10.86 5.81 -24.51
C THR A 169 10.49 5.09 -25.80
N ASN A 170 9.71 4.01 -25.68
CA ASN A 170 9.03 3.34 -26.78
C ASN A 170 7.51 3.59 -26.78
N ALA A 171 6.98 4.36 -25.81
CA ALA A 171 5.56 4.61 -25.68
C ALA A 171 5.09 5.65 -26.71
N VAL A 172 4.18 5.24 -27.59
CA VAL A 172 3.60 6.10 -28.64
C VAL A 172 2.25 6.66 -28.19
N ILE A 173 2.04 7.95 -28.38
CA ILE A 173 0.79 8.67 -28.08
C ILE A 173 0.29 9.42 -29.31
N ARG A 174 -1.00 9.78 -29.33
CA ARG A 174 -1.45 10.90 -30.17
C ARG A 174 -0.88 12.19 -29.61
N GLU A 175 -0.48 13.13 -30.46
CA GLU A 175 -0.04 14.45 -30.01
C GLU A 175 -1.15 15.16 -29.21
N ARG A 176 -0.75 15.90 -28.18
CA ARG A 176 -1.63 16.63 -27.28
C ARG A 176 -1.21 18.09 -27.19
N SER A 177 -2.18 18.99 -27.25
CA SER A 177 -2.02 20.41 -26.91
C SER A 177 -1.40 20.58 -25.51
N ALA A 178 -0.69 21.69 -25.30
CA ALA A 178 -0.15 22.03 -23.99
C ALA A 178 -1.27 22.19 -22.95
N ALA A 179 -1.00 21.77 -21.72
CA ALA A 179 -2.02 21.67 -20.67
C ALA A 179 -2.23 23.02 -19.94
N ASN A 180 -3.49 23.37 -19.70
CA ASN A 180 -3.90 24.64 -19.08
C ASN A 180 -3.79 24.66 -17.54
N HIS A 181 -2.84 23.91 -16.99
CA HIS A 181 -2.49 23.98 -15.56
C HIS A 181 -1.63 25.23 -15.31
N LEU A 182 -1.76 25.81 -14.12
CA LEU A 182 -0.89 26.92 -13.72
C LEU A 182 0.53 26.38 -13.41
N PRO A 183 1.60 27.12 -13.77
CA PRO A 183 2.98 26.70 -13.56
C PRO A 183 3.32 26.60 -12.06
N LEU A 184 4.21 25.68 -11.68
CA LEU A 184 4.58 25.50 -10.27
C LEU A 184 5.32 26.73 -9.74
N HIS A 185 4.93 27.22 -8.56
CA HIS A 185 5.55 28.38 -7.92
C HIS A 185 5.72 28.15 -6.40
N PRO A 186 6.92 28.33 -5.81
CA PRO A 186 7.21 27.97 -4.41
C PRO A 186 6.26 28.57 -3.37
N GLU A 187 5.79 29.79 -3.58
CA GLU A 187 4.81 30.44 -2.68
C GLU A 187 3.46 29.70 -2.63
N ILE A 188 3.04 29.13 -3.77
CA ILE A 188 1.76 28.42 -3.89
C ILE A 188 1.90 27.00 -3.33
N GLU A 189 3.05 26.35 -3.55
CA GLU A 189 3.34 25.05 -2.91
C GLU A 189 3.44 25.16 -1.38
N LEU A 190 4.04 26.25 -0.87
CA LEU A 190 4.07 26.56 0.57
C LEU A 190 2.66 26.71 1.15
N GLN A 191 1.81 27.52 0.51
CA GLN A 191 0.42 27.69 0.95
C GLN A 191 -0.39 26.40 0.81
N ARG A 192 -0.15 25.58 -0.23
CA ARG A 192 -0.78 24.28 -0.41
C ARG A 192 -0.37 23.30 0.69
N ALA A 193 0.91 23.23 1.06
CA ALA A 193 1.40 22.38 2.14
C ALA A 193 0.77 22.77 3.50
N GLN A 194 0.66 24.06 3.79
CA GLN A 194 -0.02 24.58 4.98
C GLN A 194 -1.52 24.21 4.99
N LEU A 195 -2.23 24.40 3.88
CA LEU A 195 -3.66 24.10 3.75
C LEU A 195 -3.95 22.59 3.80
N VAL A 196 -3.11 21.74 3.19
CA VAL A 196 -3.19 20.27 3.32
C VAL A 196 -2.96 19.83 4.77
N THR A 197 -2.00 20.44 5.46
CA THR A 197 -1.73 20.15 6.88
C THR A 197 -2.93 20.52 7.76
N LYS A 198 -3.53 21.71 7.53
CA LYS A 198 -4.76 22.13 8.19
C LYS A 198 -5.96 21.21 7.86
N LEU A 199 -6.07 20.73 6.63
CA LEU A 199 -7.15 19.82 6.22
C LEU A 199 -7.04 18.44 6.90
N ARG A 200 -5.80 17.92 7.07
CA ARG A 200 -5.53 16.71 7.88
C ARG A 200 -5.89 16.92 9.35
N GLN A 201 -5.56 18.07 9.92
CA GLN A 201 -5.90 18.44 11.30
C GLN A 201 -7.42 18.49 11.49
N HIS A 202 -8.17 19.14 10.59
CA HIS A 202 -9.63 19.14 10.64
C HIS A 202 -10.26 17.76 10.47
N TYR A 203 -9.65 16.85 9.71
CA TYR A 203 -10.12 15.46 9.61
C TYR A 203 -9.91 14.70 10.92
N HIS A 204 -8.78 14.91 11.61
CA HIS A 204 -8.54 14.38 12.95
C HIS A 204 -9.54 14.93 13.98
N GLU A 205 -9.80 16.24 13.96
CA GLU A 205 -10.77 16.88 14.84
C GLU A 205 -12.19 16.34 14.61
N LEU A 206 -12.62 16.18 13.36
CA LEU A 206 -13.95 15.67 13.03
C LEU A 206 -14.15 14.20 13.43
N CYS A 207 -13.18 13.31 13.19
CA CYS A 207 -13.25 11.92 13.65
C CYS A 207 -13.32 11.84 15.18
N HIS A 208 -12.48 12.61 15.88
CA HIS A 208 -12.39 12.56 17.33
C HIS A 208 -13.62 13.18 18.01
N GLN A 209 -14.11 14.32 17.53
CA GLN A 209 -15.25 15.04 18.12
C GLN A 209 -16.60 14.37 17.85
N ARG A 210 -16.78 13.72 16.69
CA ARG A 210 -18.07 13.10 16.32
C ARG A 210 -18.18 11.64 16.73
N GLU A 211 -17.14 10.85 16.46
CA GLU A 211 -17.16 9.39 16.63
C GLU A 211 -16.30 8.90 17.80
N GLY A 212 -15.42 9.76 18.36
CA GLY A 212 -14.53 9.39 19.46
C GLY A 212 -13.36 8.51 19.04
N ILE A 213 -12.96 8.55 17.76
CA ILE A 213 -11.88 7.74 17.20
C ILE A 213 -10.80 8.61 16.54
N ASP A 214 -9.57 8.10 16.50
CA ASP A 214 -8.52 8.65 15.65
C ASP A 214 -8.79 8.27 14.17
N PRO A 215 -8.38 9.08 13.19
CA PRO A 215 -8.48 8.73 11.78
C PRO A 215 -7.89 7.34 11.45
N PRO A 216 -8.57 6.51 10.63
CA PRO A 216 -8.01 5.26 10.12
C PRO A 216 -6.70 5.54 9.37
N ARG A 217 -5.68 4.69 9.57
CA ARG A 217 -4.31 4.96 9.10
C ARG A 217 -4.27 5.03 7.58
N GLU A 218 -3.68 6.08 7.02
CA GLU A 218 -3.61 6.38 5.58
C GLU A 218 -4.96 6.66 4.88
N SER A 219 -6.10 6.69 5.59
CA SER A 219 -7.42 6.97 4.99
C SER A 219 -7.48 8.30 4.24
N PHE A 220 -6.83 9.35 4.78
CA PHE A 220 -6.74 10.66 4.11
C PHE A 220 -5.93 10.59 2.80
N ASN A 221 -4.91 9.73 2.74
CA ASN A 221 -4.07 9.57 1.54
C ASN A 221 -4.79 8.75 0.47
N ARG A 222 -5.50 7.67 0.85
CA ARG A 222 -6.42 6.96 -0.06
C ARG A 222 -7.57 7.83 -0.52
N TRP A 223 -8.14 8.67 0.34
CA TRP A 223 -9.16 9.65 -0.02
C TRP A 223 -8.67 10.64 -1.08
N LEU A 224 -7.47 11.22 -0.94
CA LEU A 224 -6.90 12.08 -1.98
C LEU A 224 -6.80 11.36 -3.34
N LEU A 225 -6.31 10.12 -3.34
CA LEU A 225 -6.17 9.31 -4.56
C LEU A 225 -7.54 8.97 -5.18
N GLU A 226 -8.47 8.44 -4.38
CA GLU A 226 -9.80 8.03 -4.82
C GLU A 226 -10.61 9.21 -5.37
N ARG A 227 -10.58 10.36 -4.70
CA ARG A 227 -11.21 11.58 -5.21
C ARG A 227 -10.57 12.03 -6.52
N LYS A 228 -9.24 11.99 -6.67
CA LYS A 228 -8.54 12.39 -7.90
C LYS A 228 -8.78 11.48 -9.11
N VAL A 229 -9.45 10.34 -8.96
CA VAL A 229 -9.95 9.54 -10.10
C VAL A 229 -11.18 10.19 -10.75
N ILE A 230 -12.01 10.91 -9.98
CA ILE A 230 -13.29 11.50 -10.43
C ILE A 230 -13.32 13.04 -10.42
N ASP A 231 -12.32 13.67 -9.82
CA ASP A 231 -12.23 15.12 -9.62
C ASP A 231 -12.02 15.87 -10.94
N LYS A 232 -12.92 16.82 -11.24
CA LYS A 232 -12.80 17.76 -12.35
C LYS A 232 -12.13 19.09 -11.94
N GLY A 233 -11.72 19.19 -10.68
CA GLY A 233 -11.14 20.37 -10.05
C GLY A 233 -9.80 20.84 -10.64
N LEU A 234 -9.46 22.10 -10.39
CA LEU A 234 -8.32 22.79 -11.00
C LEU A 234 -7.03 22.84 -10.15
N ASP A 235 -7.02 22.24 -8.95
CA ASP A 235 -5.81 22.08 -8.12
C ASP A 235 -5.19 20.70 -8.36
N PRO A 236 -3.86 20.56 -8.49
CA PRO A 236 -3.22 19.26 -8.77
C PRO A 236 -3.31 18.24 -7.62
N LEU A 237 -3.64 18.65 -6.39
CA LEU A 237 -3.61 17.78 -5.21
C LEU A 237 -4.95 17.74 -4.45
N LEU A 238 -5.55 18.90 -4.18
CA LEU A 238 -6.80 18.97 -3.44
C LEU A 238 -8.01 18.72 -4.37
N PRO A 239 -8.92 17.78 -4.04
CA PRO A 239 -10.16 17.61 -4.78
C PRO A 239 -11.12 18.79 -4.54
N SER A 240 -11.90 19.15 -5.56
CA SER A 240 -12.84 20.29 -5.47
C SER A 240 -14.09 20.21 -6.35
N GLU A 241 -14.17 19.27 -7.30
CA GLU A 241 -15.33 19.04 -8.17
C GLU A 241 -15.51 17.52 -8.40
N CYS A 242 -15.99 16.83 -7.36
CA CYS A 242 -16.23 15.39 -7.31
C CYS A 242 -17.72 15.10 -7.12
N GLU A 243 -18.27 14.16 -7.92
CA GLU A 243 -19.62 13.61 -7.69
C GLU A 243 -19.55 12.06 -7.59
N PRO A 244 -20.13 11.43 -6.55
CA PRO A 244 -20.81 12.04 -5.40
C PRO A 244 -19.82 12.76 -4.47
N ALA A 245 -20.26 13.80 -3.76
CA ALA A 245 -19.43 14.56 -2.81
C ALA A 245 -18.86 13.71 -1.65
N VAL A 246 -19.63 12.75 -1.13
CA VAL A 246 -19.20 11.77 -0.12
C VAL A 246 -18.25 10.75 -0.75
N SER A 247 -17.12 10.45 -0.09
CA SER A 247 -16.15 9.45 -0.55
C SER A 247 -16.49 8.05 -0.04
N PRO A 248 -16.70 7.05 -0.93
CA PRO A 248 -16.86 5.65 -0.53
C PRO A 248 -15.61 5.02 0.09
N SER A 249 -14.42 5.61 -0.09
CA SER A 249 -13.19 5.19 0.60
C SER A 249 -13.19 5.69 2.04
N MET A 250 -13.29 7.01 2.23
CA MET A 250 -13.26 7.62 3.57
C MET A 250 -14.42 7.11 4.44
N PHE A 251 -15.64 7.03 3.88
CA PHE A 251 -16.81 6.52 4.61
C PHE A 251 -16.58 5.09 5.10
N ARG A 252 -16.20 4.17 4.21
CA ARG A 252 -15.96 2.75 4.54
C ARG A 252 -14.90 2.57 5.63
N GLU A 253 -13.80 3.31 5.54
CA GLU A 253 -12.71 3.21 6.50
C GLU A 253 -13.08 3.78 7.88
N VAL A 254 -13.74 4.94 7.93
CA VAL A 254 -14.20 5.53 9.20
C VAL A 254 -15.27 4.64 9.85
N MET A 255 -16.19 4.08 9.06
CA MET A 255 -17.23 3.16 9.56
C MET A 255 -16.65 1.82 10.08
N ASN A 256 -15.53 1.34 9.55
CA ASN A 256 -14.90 0.10 10.05
C ASN A 256 -14.33 0.25 11.46
N ASP A 257 -13.85 1.44 11.83
CA ASP A 257 -13.25 1.72 13.13
C ASP A 257 -14.31 2.20 14.17
N ILE A 258 -15.61 2.08 13.86
CA ILE A 258 -16.76 2.41 14.73
C ILE A 258 -17.37 1.11 15.31
N PRO A 259 -17.80 1.09 16.60
CA PRO A 259 -17.76 2.16 17.59
C PRO A 259 -16.41 2.25 18.32
N ILE A 260 -15.50 1.28 18.08
CA ILE A 260 -14.09 1.35 18.41
C ILE A 260 -13.26 0.63 17.33
N ARG A 261 -12.05 1.14 17.11
CA ARG A 261 -11.06 0.50 16.26
C ARG A 261 -10.61 -0.84 16.84
N LEU A 262 -10.78 -1.92 16.07
CA LEU A 262 -10.27 -3.24 16.43
C LEU A 262 -8.75 -3.31 16.18
N SER A 263 -7.98 -3.83 17.14
CA SER A 263 -6.53 -3.97 17.07
C SER A 263 -6.10 -5.43 17.05
N ARG A 264 -4.88 -5.71 16.53
CA ARG A 264 -4.36 -7.09 16.44
C ARG A 264 -4.02 -7.64 17.83
N ILE A 265 -4.94 -8.43 18.38
CA ILE A 265 -4.83 -9.09 19.69
C ILE A 265 -3.73 -10.15 19.70
N LYS A 266 -2.77 -10.00 20.62
CA LYS A 266 -1.74 -11.01 20.91
C LYS A 266 -2.19 -11.93 22.04
N TYR A 267 -2.62 -11.38 23.17
CA TYR A 267 -2.82 -12.12 24.43
C TYR A 267 -4.30 -12.26 24.84
N LYS A 268 -4.64 -13.33 25.60
CA LYS A 268 -6.00 -13.60 26.14
C LYS A 268 -6.62 -12.37 26.84
N GLU A 269 -5.83 -11.68 27.65
CA GLU A 269 -6.28 -10.52 28.42
C GLU A 269 -6.54 -9.26 27.56
N GLU A 270 -5.87 -9.14 26.41
CA GLU A 270 -6.18 -8.09 25.44
C GLU A 270 -7.51 -8.40 24.73
N ALA A 271 -7.80 -9.67 24.44
CA ALA A 271 -9.06 -10.12 23.83
C ALA A 271 -10.25 -9.80 24.74
N ARG A 272 -10.17 -10.19 26.02
CA ARG A 272 -11.17 -9.91 27.06
C ARG A 272 -11.44 -8.40 27.20
N LYS A 273 -10.38 -7.58 27.18
CA LYS A 273 -10.46 -6.12 27.23
C LYS A 273 -11.05 -5.49 25.96
N LEU A 274 -10.76 -6.02 24.77
CA LEU A 274 -11.34 -5.54 23.52
C LEU A 274 -12.84 -5.85 23.44
N LEU A 275 -13.24 -7.06 23.80
CA LEU A 275 -14.65 -7.47 23.86
C LEU A 275 -15.46 -6.59 24.81
N PHE A 276 -14.96 -6.35 26.02
CA PHE A 276 -15.62 -5.45 26.97
C PHE A 276 -15.78 -4.04 26.41
N LYS A 277 -14.70 -3.45 25.86
CA LYS A 277 -14.73 -2.11 25.27
C LYS A 277 -15.68 -2.00 24.08
N TYR A 278 -15.79 -3.05 23.24
CA TYR A 278 -16.72 -3.06 22.11
C TYR A 278 -18.18 -3.06 22.60
N ALA A 279 -18.52 -3.94 23.54
CA ALA A 279 -19.85 -3.98 24.15
C ALA A 279 -20.22 -2.66 24.83
N GLU A 280 -19.30 -2.06 25.58
CA GLU A 280 -19.47 -0.76 26.24
C GLU A 280 -19.66 0.38 25.23
N ALA A 281 -18.82 0.45 24.18
CA ALA A 281 -18.92 1.50 23.17
C ALA A 281 -20.18 1.38 22.31
N ALA A 282 -20.58 0.16 21.91
CA ALA A 282 -21.82 -0.09 21.18
C ALA A 282 -23.04 0.31 22.02
N LYS A 283 -23.08 -0.09 23.29
CA LYS A 283 -24.15 0.31 24.23
C LYS A 283 -24.19 1.82 24.44
N ARG A 284 -23.04 2.46 24.67
CA ARG A 284 -22.95 3.92 24.86
C ARG A 284 -23.43 4.68 23.61
N MET A 285 -23.05 4.22 22.43
CA MET A 285 -23.44 4.84 21.15
C MET A 285 -24.93 4.69 20.86
N ILE A 286 -25.52 3.51 21.09
CA ILE A 286 -26.97 3.31 20.91
C ILE A 286 -27.79 4.06 21.96
N ASP A 287 -27.21 4.39 23.12
CA ASP A 287 -27.88 5.18 24.15
C ASP A 287 -27.84 6.68 23.89
N SER A 288 -26.70 7.23 23.46
CA SER A 288 -26.51 8.68 23.27
C SER A 288 -27.04 9.24 21.95
N ARG A 289 -27.26 8.38 20.93
CA ARG A 289 -27.72 8.80 19.60
C ARG A 289 -29.19 8.46 19.34
N ASN A 290 -29.77 9.14 18.36
CA ASN A 290 -31.09 8.78 17.84
C ASN A 290 -31.02 7.39 17.18
N ALA A 291 -31.90 6.48 17.58
CA ALA A 291 -31.90 5.08 17.14
C ALA A 291 -33.32 4.52 17.25
N SER A 292 -33.71 3.63 16.33
CA SER A 292 -35.03 2.99 16.41
C SER A 292 -35.17 2.14 17.69
N PRO A 293 -36.39 2.01 18.27
CA PRO A 293 -36.60 1.24 19.50
C PRO A 293 -36.06 -0.20 19.42
N GLU A 294 -36.23 -0.87 18.28
CA GLU A 294 -35.70 -2.21 18.07
C GLU A 294 -34.16 -2.23 18.01
N SER A 295 -33.52 -1.28 17.32
CA SER A 295 -32.05 -1.15 17.33
C SER A 295 -31.51 -0.93 18.75
N ARG A 296 -32.18 -0.08 19.53
CA ARG A 296 -31.82 0.20 20.93
C ARG A 296 -32.02 -1.03 21.83
N LYS A 297 -33.04 -1.85 21.57
CA LYS A 297 -33.30 -3.13 22.27
C LYS A 297 -32.25 -4.19 21.91
N VAL A 298 -32.02 -4.45 20.63
CA VAL A 298 -31.09 -5.49 20.14
C VAL A 298 -29.65 -5.20 20.60
N VAL A 299 -29.16 -3.98 20.43
CA VAL A 299 -27.77 -3.63 20.82
C VAL A 299 -27.58 -3.68 22.34
N LYS A 300 -28.55 -3.19 23.13
CA LYS A 300 -28.48 -3.29 24.59
C LYS A 300 -28.45 -4.72 25.07
N TRP A 301 -29.36 -5.57 24.57
CA TRP A 301 -29.46 -6.95 25.02
C TRP A 301 -28.18 -7.74 24.73
N ASN A 302 -27.64 -7.64 23.51
CA ASN A 302 -26.40 -8.33 23.13
C ASN A 302 -25.16 -7.81 23.92
N ALA A 303 -25.08 -6.50 24.14
CA ALA A 303 -24.00 -5.91 24.96
C ALA A 303 -24.11 -6.33 26.44
N GLU A 304 -25.32 -6.35 27.00
CA GLU A 304 -25.56 -6.75 28.39
C GLU A 304 -25.36 -8.25 28.61
N ASP A 305 -25.79 -9.11 27.68
CA ASP A 305 -25.45 -10.54 27.70
C ASP A 305 -23.93 -10.75 27.68
N THR A 306 -23.22 -10.08 26.76
CA THR A 306 -21.75 -10.15 26.70
C THR A 306 -21.10 -9.71 28.02
N MET A 307 -21.58 -8.62 28.62
CA MET A 307 -21.12 -8.14 29.94
C MET A 307 -21.52 -9.06 31.11
N ASN A 308 -22.61 -9.82 30.98
CA ASN A 308 -23.03 -10.85 31.95
C ASN A 308 -22.15 -12.09 31.84
N TRP A 309 -21.89 -12.57 30.62
CA TRP A 309 -21.00 -13.70 30.37
C TRP A 309 -19.57 -13.39 30.82
N LEU A 310 -19.02 -12.21 30.50
CA LEU A 310 -17.72 -11.75 30.98
C LEU A 310 -17.59 -11.75 32.51
N ARG A 311 -18.67 -11.49 33.25
CA ARG A 311 -18.70 -11.55 34.72
C ARG A 311 -18.86 -12.95 35.31
N ARG A 312 -19.30 -13.93 34.51
CA ARG A 312 -19.47 -15.33 34.92
C ARG A 312 -18.23 -16.15 34.55
N ASP A 313 -17.83 -16.10 33.29
CA ASP A 313 -16.75 -16.91 32.74
C ASP A 313 -15.38 -16.23 32.92
N HIS A 314 -14.50 -16.95 33.61
CA HIS A 314 -13.10 -16.60 33.84
C HIS A 314 -12.15 -17.61 33.16
N SER A 315 -12.67 -18.80 32.82
CA SER A 315 -12.00 -19.90 32.13
C SER A 315 -11.71 -19.58 30.66
N ALA A 316 -12.68 -18.99 29.95
CA ALA A 316 -12.68 -18.72 28.50
C ALA A 316 -11.30 -18.39 27.90
N SER A 317 -10.94 -19.07 26.81
CA SER A 317 -9.70 -18.94 26.05
C SER A 317 -9.57 -17.58 25.36
N LYS A 318 -8.46 -17.33 24.65
CA LYS A 318 -8.33 -16.12 23.82
C LYS A 318 -9.34 -16.17 22.68
N GLU A 319 -9.53 -17.35 22.12
CA GLU A 319 -10.34 -17.65 20.94
C GLU A 319 -11.83 -17.44 21.27
N ASP A 320 -12.31 -17.93 22.43
CA ASP A 320 -13.68 -17.69 22.90
C ASP A 320 -14.04 -16.19 22.99
N TYR A 321 -13.09 -15.32 23.38
CA TYR A 321 -13.31 -13.87 23.40
C TYR A 321 -13.37 -13.26 21.99
N MET A 322 -12.65 -13.83 21.02
CA MET A 322 -12.66 -13.36 19.63
C MET A 322 -13.94 -13.80 18.91
N ASP A 323 -14.37 -15.04 19.11
CA ASP A 323 -15.61 -15.57 18.53
C ASP A 323 -16.83 -14.85 19.11
N ARG A 324 -16.83 -14.57 20.43
CA ARG A 324 -17.88 -13.75 21.07
C ARG A 324 -17.85 -12.28 20.60
N LEU A 325 -16.67 -11.75 20.24
CA LEU A 325 -16.53 -10.40 19.66
C LEU A 325 -17.11 -10.35 18.24
N GLU A 326 -16.79 -11.31 17.38
CA GLU A 326 -17.31 -11.32 16.01
C GLU A 326 -18.82 -11.60 15.99
N HIS A 327 -19.33 -12.47 16.86
CA HIS A 327 -20.78 -12.63 17.06
C HIS A 327 -21.44 -11.34 17.52
N LEU A 328 -20.91 -10.66 18.54
CA LEU A 328 -21.44 -9.38 19.01
C LEU A 328 -21.39 -8.29 17.92
N ARG A 329 -20.32 -8.29 17.09
CA ARG A 329 -20.16 -7.39 15.94
C ARG A 329 -21.17 -7.70 14.83
N GLN A 330 -21.48 -8.97 14.58
CA GLN A 330 -22.50 -9.40 13.63
C GLN A 330 -23.91 -8.96 14.08
N GLN A 331 -24.24 -9.11 15.37
CA GLN A 331 -25.54 -8.71 15.92
C GLN A 331 -25.70 -7.19 16.03
N CYS A 332 -24.69 -6.47 16.54
CA CYS A 332 -24.78 -5.03 16.76
C CYS A 332 -24.40 -4.19 15.53
N GLY A 333 -23.60 -4.74 14.61
CA GLY A 333 -23.00 -4.04 13.47
C GLY A 333 -24.00 -3.23 12.65
N PRO A 334 -25.06 -3.83 12.07
CA PRO A 334 -26.03 -3.11 11.24
C PRO A 334 -26.70 -1.94 11.98
N HIS A 335 -27.03 -2.13 13.26
CA HIS A 335 -27.67 -1.11 14.10
C HIS A 335 -26.72 0.05 14.44
N VAL A 336 -25.46 -0.26 14.77
CA VAL A 336 -24.42 0.76 14.99
C VAL A 336 -24.11 1.51 13.69
N THR A 337 -24.01 0.80 12.56
CA THR A 337 -23.81 1.38 11.22
C THR A 337 -24.93 2.36 10.86
N ALA A 338 -26.20 1.97 11.02
CA ALA A 338 -27.33 2.85 10.73
C ALA A 338 -27.34 4.14 11.57
N VAL A 339 -26.85 4.06 12.82
CA VAL A 339 -26.84 5.17 13.79
C VAL A 339 -25.57 6.04 13.71
N ALA A 340 -24.52 5.58 13.03
CA ALA A 340 -23.31 6.36 12.74
C ALA A 340 -23.28 6.99 11.34
N LYS A 341 -24.04 6.43 10.38
CA LYS A 341 -24.02 6.79 8.95
C LYS A 341 -23.98 8.30 8.71
N ASP A 342 -25.03 9.03 9.09
CA ASP A 342 -25.22 10.46 8.77
C ASP A 342 -24.08 11.33 9.34
N SER A 343 -23.54 10.93 10.51
CA SER A 343 -22.42 11.63 11.14
C SER A 343 -21.14 11.49 10.30
N VAL A 344 -20.86 10.29 9.80
CA VAL A 344 -19.67 9.97 8.99
C VAL A 344 -19.80 10.48 7.55
N GLU A 345 -21.00 10.45 6.94
CA GLU A 345 -21.28 11.17 5.69
C GLU A 345 -21.05 12.68 5.87
N GLY A 346 -21.39 13.21 7.05
CA GLY A 346 -21.07 14.58 7.45
C GLY A 346 -19.57 14.87 7.61
N ILE A 347 -18.76 13.91 8.10
CA ILE A 347 -17.28 14.04 8.13
C ILE A 347 -16.76 14.12 6.70
N CYS A 348 -17.13 13.15 5.86
CA CYS A 348 -16.70 13.07 4.46
C CYS A 348 -17.06 14.35 3.68
N SER A 349 -18.31 14.80 3.82
CA SER A 349 -18.81 16.01 3.17
C SER A 349 -18.08 17.26 3.65
N LYS A 350 -17.80 17.38 4.96
CA LYS A 350 -17.15 18.59 5.48
C LYS A 350 -15.67 18.68 5.07
N ILE A 351 -14.96 17.56 4.98
CA ILE A 351 -13.58 17.53 4.47
C ILE A 351 -13.53 17.82 2.97
N TYR A 352 -14.45 17.30 2.17
CA TYR A 352 -14.58 17.68 0.76
C TYR A 352 -14.89 19.17 0.58
N GLN A 353 -15.83 19.73 1.35
CA GLN A 353 -16.14 21.17 1.31
C GLN A 353 -14.93 22.06 1.65
N LEU A 354 -14.19 21.72 2.71
CA LEU A 354 -12.97 22.44 3.10
C LEU A 354 -11.87 22.31 2.03
N SER A 355 -11.75 21.14 1.39
CA SER A 355 -10.84 20.94 0.26
C SER A 355 -11.19 21.82 -0.94
N ALA A 356 -12.48 21.92 -1.28
CA ALA A 356 -12.97 22.78 -2.35
C ALA A 356 -12.77 24.28 -2.06
N GLU A 357 -12.96 24.70 -0.80
CA GLU A 357 -12.64 26.05 -0.33
C GLU A 357 -11.14 26.36 -0.49
N TYR A 358 -10.27 25.44 -0.05
CA TYR A 358 -8.82 25.61 -0.08
C TYR A 358 -8.26 25.58 -1.52
N SER A 359 -8.79 24.70 -2.38
CA SER A 359 -8.53 24.66 -3.83
C SER A 359 -8.89 26.00 -4.50
N ARG A 360 -10.10 26.54 -4.22
CA ARG A 360 -10.55 27.83 -4.77
C ARG A 360 -9.65 28.98 -4.32
N ARG A 361 -9.28 29.02 -3.03
CA ARG A 361 -8.35 30.01 -2.47
C ARG A 361 -6.98 29.94 -3.14
N LEU A 362 -6.38 28.75 -3.25
CA LEU A 362 -5.10 28.56 -3.92
C LEU A 362 -5.16 29.01 -5.39
N ARG A 363 -6.23 28.65 -6.12
CA ARG A 363 -6.43 29.09 -7.50
C ARG A 363 -6.50 30.61 -7.61
N GLN A 364 -7.22 31.29 -6.72
CA GLN A 364 -7.31 32.75 -6.70
C GLN A 364 -5.94 33.39 -6.43
N THR A 365 -5.24 33.00 -5.36
CA THR A 365 -3.91 33.56 -5.03
C THR A 365 -2.88 33.29 -6.14
N HIS A 366 -2.95 32.13 -6.79
CA HIS A 366 -2.07 31.80 -7.91
C HIS A 366 -2.36 32.65 -9.15
N LEU A 367 -3.63 32.87 -9.51
CA LEU A 367 -3.98 33.78 -10.62
C LEU A 367 -3.52 35.22 -10.33
N SER A 368 -3.66 35.71 -9.10
CA SER A 368 -3.16 37.04 -8.71
C SER A 368 -1.63 37.17 -8.77
N LEU A 369 -0.89 36.06 -8.67
CA LEU A 369 0.58 36.03 -8.80
C LEU A 369 1.05 36.11 -10.26
N LEU A 370 0.22 35.70 -11.22
CA LEU A 370 0.57 35.60 -12.64
C LEU A 370 0.37 36.88 -13.46
N GLN A 371 -0.26 37.92 -12.88
CA GLN A 371 -0.47 39.29 -13.41
C GLN A 371 -0.66 39.42 -14.93
N ASP A 372 -1.94 39.41 -15.37
CA ASP A 372 -2.41 39.53 -16.76
C ASP A 372 -1.58 38.76 -17.82
N PRO A 373 -1.96 37.50 -18.14
CA PRO A 373 -1.23 36.72 -19.13
C PRO A 373 -1.28 37.41 -20.49
N SER A 374 -0.14 37.49 -21.17
CA SER A 374 -0.04 38.08 -22.50
C SER A 374 -1.00 37.38 -23.47
N THR A 375 -2.02 38.10 -23.93
CA THR A 375 -3.08 37.57 -24.80
C THR A 375 -2.58 37.33 -26.22
N GLU A 376 -1.75 36.29 -26.41
CA GLU A 376 -1.59 35.63 -27.69
C GLU A 376 -0.97 34.24 -27.54
N THR A 377 -1.74 33.20 -27.83
CA THR A 377 -1.22 31.89 -28.18
C THR A 377 -2.12 31.32 -29.26
N CYS A 378 -1.74 31.53 -30.52
CA CYS A 378 -2.46 30.99 -31.67
C CYS A 378 -2.42 29.47 -31.61
N ALA A 379 -3.54 28.86 -31.20
CA ALA A 379 -3.68 27.42 -31.10
C ALA A 379 -3.78 26.82 -32.52
N SER A 380 -2.63 26.45 -33.09
CA SER A 380 -2.59 25.65 -34.31
C SER A 380 -3.46 24.40 -34.16
N PRO A 381 -4.30 24.05 -35.15
CA PRO A 381 -5.21 22.92 -35.01
C PRO A 381 -4.43 21.62 -34.69
N PRO A 382 -4.90 20.80 -33.73
CA PRO A 382 -4.15 19.63 -33.28
C PRO A 382 -4.00 18.64 -34.43
N GLN A 383 -2.77 18.48 -34.92
CA GLN A 383 -2.48 17.47 -35.94
C GLN A 383 -2.66 16.09 -35.32
N SER A 384 -3.47 15.23 -35.94
CA SER A 384 -3.75 13.88 -35.44
C SER A 384 -2.57 12.90 -35.72
N ARG A 385 -1.34 13.33 -35.43
CA ARG A 385 -0.12 12.54 -35.58
C ARG A 385 0.16 11.67 -34.37
N LEU A 386 0.75 10.51 -34.62
CA LEU A 386 1.35 9.65 -33.60
C LEU A 386 2.80 10.07 -33.39
N VAL A 387 3.22 10.17 -32.12
CA VAL A 387 4.55 10.59 -31.70
C VAL A 387 4.98 9.78 -30.47
N TYR A 388 6.29 9.63 -30.25
CA TYR A 388 6.78 9.14 -28.96
C TYR A 388 6.35 10.10 -27.83
N CYS A 389 6.11 9.55 -26.64
CA CYS A 389 5.61 10.35 -25.52
C CYS A 389 6.68 11.34 -25.03
N TYR A 390 6.24 12.57 -24.79
CA TYR A 390 7.07 13.66 -24.25
C TYR A 390 6.49 14.15 -22.91
N PRO A 391 7.29 14.79 -22.04
CA PRO A 391 6.84 15.43 -20.81
C PRO A 391 5.66 16.39 -21.04
N VAL A 392 4.71 16.41 -20.09
CA VAL A 392 3.54 17.30 -20.19
C VAL A 392 3.99 18.76 -20.16
N ARG A 393 3.75 19.48 -21.26
CA ARG A 393 4.05 20.90 -21.42
C ARG A 393 2.86 21.73 -20.92
N LEU A 394 3.14 22.90 -20.35
CA LEU A 394 2.11 23.87 -19.94
C LEU A 394 1.92 24.92 -21.04
N SER A 395 0.69 25.41 -21.21
CA SER A 395 0.38 26.52 -22.12
C SER A 395 0.69 27.89 -21.51
N ILE A 396 0.74 27.98 -20.18
CA ILE A 396 0.97 29.21 -19.43
C ILE A 396 2.46 29.35 -19.10
N PRO A 397 3.13 30.46 -19.46
CA PRO A 397 4.53 30.71 -19.12
C PRO A 397 4.79 30.69 -17.61
N THR A 398 5.96 30.18 -17.20
CA THR A 398 6.36 30.17 -15.79
C THR A 398 6.76 31.59 -15.34
N PRO A 399 6.20 32.13 -14.24
CA PRO A 399 6.60 33.44 -13.72
C PRO A 399 8.02 33.43 -13.17
N ALA A 400 8.59 34.62 -12.94
CA ALA A 400 9.92 34.76 -12.34
C ALA A 400 10.00 34.04 -10.98
N LEU A 401 10.82 32.99 -10.91
CA LEU A 401 10.93 32.15 -9.72
C LEU A 401 11.70 32.86 -8.59
N PRO A 402 11.26 32.74 -7.33
CA PRO A 402 11.92 33.36 -6.20
C PRO A 402 13.20 32.59 -5.82
N ARG A 403 14.13 33.28 -5.15
CA ARG A 403 15.36 32.66 -4.65
C ARG A 403 15.05 31.53 -3.65
N VAL A 404 15.59 30.35 -3.94
CA VAL A 404 15.67 29.20 -3.04
C VAL A 404 17.14 29.02 -2.64
N GLU A 405 17.42 28.78 -1.37
CA GLU A 405 18.76 28.45 -0.89
C GLU A 405 19.01 26.94 -1.04
N LEU A 406 20.21 26.56 -1.46
CA LEU A 406 20.66 25.16 -1.51
C LEU A 406 21.97 25.04 -0.71
N HIS A 407 21.99 24.14 0.26
CA HIS A 407 23.21 23.70 0.94
C HIS A 407 23.23 22.18 1.08
N PHE A 408 24.40 21.61 1.36
CA PHE A 408 24.56 20.17 1.59
C PHE A 408 24.94 19.90 3.05
N GLU A 409 24.20 18.98 3.69
CA GLU A 409 24.50 18.44 5.01
C GLU A 409 24.87 16.97 4.83
N ASN A 410 26.16 16.64 4.86
CA ASN A 410 26.67 15.32 4.47
C ASN A 410 26.16 14.92 3.07
N ASP A 411 25.54 13.75 2.91
CA ASP A 411 24.95 13.28 1.65
C ASP A 411 23.49 13.74 1.43
N VAL A 412 23.07 14.86 2.04
CA VAL A 412 21.70 15.39 1.93
C VAL A 412 21.71 16.81 1.38
N ALA A 413 21.05 17.01 0.23
CA ALA A 413 20.72 18.33 -0.28
C ALA A 413 19.56 18.91 0.55
N CYS A 414 19.78 20.09 1.12
CA CYS A 414 18.79 20.84 1.87
C CYS A 414 18.41 22.07 1.03
N LEU A 415 17.14 22.17 0.66
CA LEU A 415 16.60 23.32 -0.07
C LEU A 415 15.71 24.13 0.88
N ARG A 416 16.00 25.43 1.03
CA ARG A 416 15.24 26.32 1.92
C ARG A 416 14.55 27.45 1.15
N PHE A 417 13.27 27.66 1.46
CA PHE A 417 12.46 28.76 0.93
C PHE A 417 11.62 29.36 2.06
N ARG A 418 11.73 30.67 2.30
CA ARG A 418 11.00 31.40 3.36
C ARG A 418 11.08 30.76 4.77
N GLY A 419 12.24 30.16 5.09
CA GLY A 419 12.49 29.47 6.36
C GLY A 419 12.15 27.98 6.35
N GLU A 420 11.15 27.56 5.59
CA GLU A 420 10.83 26.15 5.37
C GLU A 420 11.95 25.42 4.62
N MET A 421 12.20 24.16 4.99
CA MET A 421 13.33 23.38 4.47
C MET A 421 12.90 21.97 4.08
N VAL A 422 13.08 21.62 2.80
CA VAL A 422 12.92 20.26 2.29
C VAL A 422 14.29 19.59 2.13
N LYS A 423 14.34 18.27 2.33
CA LYS A 423 15.58 17.48 2.26
C LYS A 423 15.44 16.32 1.30
N VAL A 424 16.48 16.08 0.50
CA VAL A 424 16.57 14.97 -0.46
C VAL A 424 18.01 14.46 -0.49
N ASN A 425 18.23 13.14 -0.53
CA ASN A 425 19.60 12.61 -0.56
C ASN A 425 20.31 12.94 -1.88
N ARG A 426 21.65 12.99 -1.86
CA ARG A 426 22.47 13.49 -2.97
C ARG A 426 22.21 12.71 -4.26
N GLY A 427 22.07 11.38 -4.18
CA GLY A 427 21.72 10.55 -5.34
C GLY A 427 20.40 10.95 -5.99
N HIS A 428 19.33 11.15 -5.20
CA HIS A 428 18.05 11.63 -5.74
C HIS A 428 18.11 13.09 -6.22
N PHE A 429 18.91 13.94 -5.59
CA PHE A 429 19.15 15.31 -6.08
C PHE A 429 19.83 15.29 -7.45
N SER A 430 20.90 14.51 -7.63
CA SER A 430 21.56 14.31 -8.93
C SER A 430 20.59 13.74 -9.97
N LYS A 431 19.76 12.74 -9.62
CA LYS A 431 18.71 12.20 -10.50
C LYS A 431 17.73 13.27 -11.00
N LEU A 432 17.31 14.18 -10.11
CA LEU A 432 16.40 15.27 -10.45
C LEU A 432 17.08 16.29 -11.38
N VAL A 433 18.33 16.68 -11.09
CA VAL A 433 19.12 17.57 -11.96
C VAL A 433 19.31 16.95 -13.35
N SER A 434 19.72 15.68 -13.44
CA SER A 434 19.84 14.96 -14.71
C SER A 434 18.51 14.95 -15.47
N ARG A 435 17.39 14.60 -14.82
CA ARG A 435 16.07 14.59 -15.48
C ARG A 435 15.66 15.97 -16.00
N VAL A 436 15.88 17.04 -15.24
CA VAL A 436 15.58 18.41 -15.72
C VAL A 436 16.42 18.76 -16.95
N ILE A 437 17.72 18.42 -16.96
CA ILE A 437 18.60 18.65 -18.11
C ILE A 437 18.10 17.88 -19.35
N TRP A 438 17.76 16.60 -19.22
CA TRP A 438 17.31 15.78 -20.36
C TRP A 438 15.96 16.23 -20.93
N ILE A 439 15.04 16.69 -20.06
CA ILE A 439 13.76 17.29 -20.46
C ILE A 439 13.97 18.62 -21.20
N LEU A 440 14.91 19.46 -20.75
CA LEU A 440 15.24 20.74 -21.39
C LEU A 440 15.97 20.56 -22.73
N LEU A 441 16.76 19.49 -22.87
CA LEU A 441 17.46 19.14 -24.11
C LEU A 441 16.58 18.36 -25.10
N GLY A 442 15.35 17.98 -24.73
CA GLY A 442 14.42 17.25 -25.60
C GLY A 442 14.84 15.81 -25.93
N VAL A 443 15.64 15.19 -25.05
CA VAL A 443 16.10 13.80 -25.20
C VAL A 443 15.08 12.80 -24.61
N ILE A 444 14.07 13.31 -23.89
CA ILE A 444 12.89 12.61 -23.35
C ILE A 444 11.67 13.52 -23.56
#